data_AF-A0A517N9S1-F1
#
_entry.id   AF-A0A517N9S1-F1
#
_cell.length_a   1.000
_cell.length_b   1.000
_cell.length_c   1.000
_cell.angle_alpha   90.00
_cell.angle_beta   90.00
_cell.angle_gamma   90.00
#
_symmetry.space_group_name_H-M   'P 1'
#
loop_
_entity.id
_entity.type
_entity.pdbx_description
1 polymer ?
#
loop_
_entity_poly.entity_id
_entity_poly.type
_entity_poly.pdbx_seq_one_letter_code
_entity_poly.pdbx_strand_id
1 'polypeptide(L)'
;MTFIYSLPIWLLFAALAIPLACVAWASRQMSTDIAATADYTPKTTDEGPVTYNEDGTRSQSFTVVALTSVSGQVTYPFGPVSISANAREWAANAVLLGLLLVLIGLVGMLHFPTATRAAIPDTPIDYIGPDTRQDE
;
A
#
# COMPACT_ATOMS: atom_id res chain seq x y z
N MET A 1 2.73 -9.18 32.38
CA MET A 1 2.18 -7.82 32.58
C MET A 1 2.23 -6.93 31.33
N THR A 2 2.89 -7.33 30.23
CA THR A 2 3.07 -6.53 29.00
C THR A 2 1.84 -6.43 28.08
N PHE A 3 0.89 -7.36 28.15
CA PHE A 3 -0.25 -7.43 27.22
C PHE A 3 -1.29 -6.31 27.42
N ILE A 4 -1.49 -5.84 28.66
CA ILE A 4 -2.45 -4.76 28.95
C ILE A 4 -1.92 -3.41 28.44
N TYR A 5 -0.60 -3.20 28.48
CA TYR A 5 0.04 -1.99 27.98
C TYR A 5 0.12 -1.93 26.44
N SER A 6 0.06 -3.07 25.74
CA SER A 6 0.03 -3.10 24.26
C SER A 6 -1.38 -3.04 23.68
N LEU A 7 -2.42 -3.29 24.48
CA LEU A 7 -3.83 -3.30 24.07
C LEU A 7 -4.27 -2.01 23.34
N PRO A 8 -3.90 -0.79 23.78
CA PRO A 8 -4.24 0.44 23.06
C PRO A 8 -3.64 0.51 21.65
N ILE A 9 -2.43 -0.02 21.45
CA ILE A 9 -1.75 -0.04 20.14
C ILE A 9 -2.50 -0.97 19.18
N TRP A 10 -2.94 -2.13 19.67
CA TRP A 10 -3.75 -3.07 18.89
C TRP A 10 -5.13 -2.50 18.53
N LEU A 11 -5.77 -1.79 19.45
CA LEU A 11 -7.05 -1.12 19.18
C LEU A 11 -6.90 0.01 18.15
N LEU A 12 -5.86 0.83 18.25
CA LEU A 12 -5.57 1.88 17.27
C LEU A 12 -5.23 1.30 15.90
N PHE A 13 -4.43 0.23 15.86
CA PHE A 13 -4.15 -0.48 14.63
C PHE A 13 -5.44 -1.03 13.99
N ALA A 14 -6.28 -1.71 14.76
CA ALA A 14 -7.55 -2.24 14.24
C ALA A 14 -8.49 -1.13 13.75
N ALA A 15 -8.60 -0.02 14.49
CA ALA A 15 -9.45 1.11 14.13
C ALA A 15 -9.05 1.77 12.79
N LEU A 16 -7.77 1.72 12.42
CA LEU A 16 -7.26 2.25 11.15
C LEU A 16 -7.19 1.18 10.05
N ALA A 17 -6.74 -0.02 10.38
CA ALA A 17 -6.50 -1.10 9.44
C ALA A 17 -7.79 -1.64 8.83
N ILE A 18 -8.85 -1.80 9.63
CA ILE A 18 -10.14 -2.33 9.15
C ILE A 18 -10.74 -1.44 8.06
N PRO A 19 -10.96 -0.12 8.28
CA PRO A 19 -11.56 0.72 7.25
C PRO A 19 -10.69 0.81 5.98
N LEU A 20 -9.37 0.91 6.15
CA LEU A 20 -8.44 0.94 5.02
C LEU A 20 -8.45 -0.37 4.22
N ALA A 21 -8.48 -1.52 4.90
CA ALA A 21 -8.56 -2.82 4.26
C ALA A 21 -9.88 -2.99 3.48
N CYS A 22 -11.01 -2.56 4.05
CA CYS A 22 -12.30 -2.59 3.38
C CYS A 22 -12.31 -1.73 2.10
N VAL A 23 -11.80 -0.50 2.17
CA VAL A 23 -11.71 0.40 1.01
C VAL A 23 -10.76 -0.14 -0.04
N ALA A 24 -9.59 -0.64 0.38
CA ALA A 24 -8.61 -1.23 -0.53
C ALA A 24 -9.16 -2.47 -1.23
N TRP A 25 -9.85 -3.35 -0.50
CA TRP A 25 -10.49 -4.54 -1.07
C TRP A 25 -11.59 -4.18 -2.07
N ALA A 26 -12.49 -3.25 -1.72
CA ALA A 26 -13.53 -2.77 -2.63
C ALA A 26 -12.96 -2.07 -3.86
N SER A 27 -11.90 -1.26 -3.68
CA SER A 27 -11.13 -0.64 -4.77
C SER A 27 -10.53 -1.67 -5.71
N ARG A 28 -10.01 -2.78 -5.17
CA ARG A 28 -9.47 -3.87 -5.97
C ARG A 28 -10.56 -4.54 -6.80
N GLN A 29 -11.70 -4.90 -6.18
CA GLN A 29 -12.83 -5.52 -6.88
C GLN A 29 -13.37 -4.62 -7.99
N MET A 30 -13.59 -3.34 -7.70
CA MET A 30 -14.06 -2.39 -8.72
C MET A 30 -13.04 -2.24 -9.85
N SER A 31 -11.74 -2.20 -9.55
CA SER A 31 -10.70 -2.13 -10.58
C SER A 31 -10.69 -3.38 -11.47
N THR A 32 -10.88 -4.57 -10.90
CA THR A 32 -10.95 -5.81 -11.69
C THR A 32 -12.23 -5.86 -12.54
N ASP A 33 -13.35 -5.38 -12.01
CA ASP A 33 -14.62 -5.34 -12.75
C ASP A 33 -14.56 -4.35 -13.92
N ILE A 34 -13.95 -3.19 -13.71
CA ILE A 34 -13.69 -2.21 -14.78
C ILE A 34 -12.76 -2.81 -15.83
N ALA A 35 -11.68 -3.49 -15.42
CA ALA A 35 -10.77 -4.13 -16.37
C ALA A 35 -11.44 -5.25 -17.18
N ALA A 36 -12.37 -6.00 -16.58
CA ALA A 36 -13.10 -7.09 -17.24
C ALA A 36 -14.20 -6.61 -18.20
N THR A 37 -14.79 -5.44 -17.94
CA THR A 37 -15.88 -4.89 -18.75
C THR A 37 -15.42 -3.83 -19.76
N ALA A 38 -14.24 -3.25 -19.58
CA ALA A 38 -13.68 -2.29 -20.51
C ALA A 38 -13.30 -2.96 -21.83
N ASP A 39 -14.04 -2.61 -22.89
CA ASP A 39 -13.70 -2.96 -24.25
C ASP A 39 -12.62 -2.00 -24.77
N TYR A 40 -11.37 -2.44 -24.70
CA TYR A 40 -10.21 -1.72 -25.23
C TYR A 40 -10.03 -1.92 -26.74
N THR A 41 -10.96 -2.62 -27.41
CA THR A 41 -10.89 -2.82 -28.86
C THR A 41 -11.07 -1.45 -29.52
N PRO A 42 -10.10 -1.00 -30.34
CA PRO A 42 -10.26 0.23 -31.11
C PRO A 42 -11.47 0.07 -32.04
N LYS A 43 -12.48 0.94 -31.86
CA LYS A 43 -13.67 0.94 -32.73
C LYS A 43 -13.56 2.06 -33.74
N THR A 44 -13.74 1.72 -35.00
CA THR A 44 -13.95 2.70 -36.08
C THR A 44 -15.24 3.44 -35.75
N THR A 45 -15.12 4.73 -35.45
CA THR A 45 -16.25 5.54 -35.01
C THR A 45 -16.88 6.28 -36.20
N ASP A 46 -16.09 6.51 -37.24
CA ASP A 46 -16.56 7.14 -38.47
C ASP A 46 -15.75 6.62 -39.67
N GLU A 47 -16.48 6.25 -40.73
CA GLU A 47 -15.91 5.90 -42.02
C GLU A 47 -16.16 7.07 -42.96
N GLY A 48 -15.10 7.84 -43.23
CA GLY A 48 -15.17 8.96 -44.15
C GLY A 48 -15.49 8.53 -45.58
N PRO A 49 -15.91 9.48 -46.43
CA PRO A 49 -16.30 9.20 -47.80
C PRO A 49 -15.14 8.61 -48.60
N VAL A 50 -15.46 7.61 -49.41
CA VAL A 50 -14.50 6.98 -50.33
C VAL A 50 -14.22 7.93 -51.49
N THR A 51 -12.95 8.26 -51.70
CA THR A 51 -12.49 9.04 -52.85
C THR A 51 -11.71 8.14 -53.80
N TYR A 52 -12.06 8.22 -55.09
CA TYR A 52 -11.34 7.55 -56.17
C TYR A 52 -10.36 8.55 -56.77
N ASN A 53 -9.08 8.22 -56.71
CA ASN A 53 -8.04 9.09 -57.24
C ASN A 53 -7.78 8.79 -58.73
N GLU A 54 -7.25 9.77 -59.46
CA GLU A 54 -7.00 9.68 -60.90
C GLU A 54 -5.94 8.62 -61.27
N ASP A 55 -5.10 8.24 -60.33
CA ASP A 55 -4.09 7.17 -60.38
C ASP A 55 -4.68 5.76 -60.21
N GLY A 56 -6.01 5.63 -60.15
CA GLY A 56 -6.71 4.35 -60.01
C GLY A 56 -6.69 3.78 -58.58
N THR A 57 -6.14 4.54 -57.63
CA THR A 57 -6.14 4.19 -56.21
C THR A 57 -7.43 4.66 -55.53
N ARG A 58 -7.81 3.96 -54.45
CA ARG A 58 -8.95 4.32 -53.60
C ARG A 58 -8.41 4.81 -52.26
N SER A 59 -8.84 5.99 -51.81
CA SER A 59 -8.52 6.49 -50.47
C SER A 59 -9.79 6.64 -49.62
N GLN A 60 -9.66 6.30 -48.34
CA GLN A 60 -10.73 6.37 -47.36
C GLN A 60 -10.11 6.71 -46.01
N SER A 61 -10.64 7.73 -45.32
CA SER A 61 -10.20 8.12 -44.00
C SER A 61 -11.06 7.44 -42.93
N PHE A 62 -10.43 6.84 -41.92
CA PHE A 62 -11.12 6.19 -40.81
C PHE A 62 -10.74 6.89 -39.52
N THR A 63 -11.74 7.29 -38.72
CA THR A 63 -11.50 7.80 -37.38
C THR A 63 -11.63 6.65 -36.39
N VAL A 64 -10.51 6.29 -35.75
CA VAL A 64 -10.44 5.20 -34.77
C VAL A 64 -10.36 5.81 -33.37
N VAL A 65 -11.36 5.55 -32.53
CA VAL A 65 -11.33 5.93 -31.11
C VAL A 65 -10.92 4.70 -30.31
N ALA A 66 -9.80 4.80 -29.62
CA ALA A 66 -9.35 3.80 -28.65
C ALA A 66 -9.57 4.36 -27.23
N LEU A 67 -10.40 3.69 -26.42
CA LEU A 67 -10.43 3.97 -24.99
C LEU A 67 -9.09 3.55 -24.40
N THR A 68 -8.30 4.48 -23.88
CA THR A 68 -6.97 4.20 -23.31
C THR A 68 -6.97 4.01 -21.80
N SER A 69 -8.01 4.49 -21.10
CA SER A 69 -8.15 4.28 -19.65
C SER A 69 -9.58 4.48 -19.16
N VAL A 70 -10.04 3.59 -18.28
CA VAL A 70 -11.29 3.75 -17.51
C VAL A 70 -10.92 3.81 -16.03
N SER A 71 -11.52 4.73 -15.27
CA SER A 71 -11.29 4.86 -13.83
C SER A 71 -12.61 4.92 -13.09
N GLY A 72 -12.71 4.18 -11.98
CA GLY A 72 -13.82 4.25 -11.05
C GLY A 72 -13.42 4.93 -9.74
N GLN A 73 -14.39 5.43 -9.00
CA GLN A 73 -14.20 5.94 -7.64
C GLN A 73 -14.99 5.07 -6.68
N VAL A 74 -14.32 4.58 -5.63
CA VAL A 74 -14.97 3.86 -4.52
C VAL A 74 -15.13 4.84 -3.37
N THR A 75 -16.34 4.95 -2.83
CA THR A 75 -16.60 5.68 -1.60
C THR A 75 -17.22 4.72 -0.60
N TYR A 76 -16.58 4.58 0.56
CA TYR A 76 -17.08 3.72 1.64
C TYR A 76 -17.40 4.56 2.88
N PRO A 77 -18.64 4.52 3.39
CA PRO A 77 -19.01 5.23 4.62
C PRO A 77 -18.62 4.44 5.87
N PHE A 78 -18.00 5.12 6.83
CA PHE A 78 -17.67 4.62 8.17
C PHE A 78 -18.28 5.57 9.22
N GLY A 79 -19.55 5.34 9.56
CA GLY A 79 -20.28 6.21 10.47
C GLY A 79 -20.41 7.63 9.91
N PRO A 80 -19.96 8.68 10.62
CA PRO A 80 -20.05 10.07 10.14
C PRO A 80 -18.98 10.47 9.13
N VAL A 81 -17.98 9.62 8.88
CA VAL A 81 -16.86 9.88 7.97
C VAL A 81 -16.98 8.97 6.76
N SER A 82 -16.67 9.46 5.56
CA SER A 82 -16.52 8.63 4.37
C SER A 82 -15.10 8.69 3.85
N ILE A 83 -14.62 7.56 3.32
CA ILE A 83 -13.33 7.48 2.64
C ILE A 83 -13.62 7.25 1.17
N SER A 84 -13.16 8.18 0.32
CA SER A 84 -13.21 8.04 -1.12
C SER A 84 -11.80 7.79 -1.68
N ALA A 85 -11.70 6.84 -2.60
CA ALA A 85 -10.46 6.47 -3.24
C ALA A 85 -10.71 6.15 -4.72
N ASN A 86 -9.72 6.47 -5.56
CA ASN A 86 -9.74 6.03 -6.95
C ASN A 86 -9.46 4.53 -7.01
N ALA A 87 -10.28 3.80 -7.77
CA ALA A 87 -10.11 2.38 -8.01
C ALA A 87 -8.84 2.14 -8.84
N ARG A 88 -7.73 1.90 -8.15
CA ARG A 88 -6.43 1.57 -8.74
C ARG A 88 -5.94 0.28 -8.10
N GLU A 89 -5.84 -0.78 -8.88
CA GLU A 89 -5.44 -2.10 -8.38
C GLU A 89 -4.07 -2.08 -7.68
N TRP A 90 -3.07 -1.40 -8.27
CA TRP A 90 -1.73 -1.31 -7.68
C TRP A 90 -1.74 -0.61 -6.31
N ALA A 91 -2.56 0.44 -6.16
CA ALA A 91 -2.66 1.19 -4.91
C ALA A 91 -3.38 0.36 -3.84
N ALA A 92 -4.44 -0.35 -4.22
CA ALA A 92 -5.13 -1.28 -3.33
C ALA A 92 -4.20 -2.40 -2.82
N ASN A 93 -3.41 -3.00 -3.71
CA ASN A 93 -2.44 -4.04 -3.34
C ASN A 93 -1.35 -3.49 -2.41
N ALA A 94 -0.84 -2.28 -2.67
CA ALA A 94 0.15 -1.64 -1.82
C ALA A 94 -0.38 -1.40 -0.39
N VAL A 95 -1.62 -0.96 -0.25
CA VAL A 95 -2.27 -0.75 1.06
C VAL A 95 -2.45 -2.07 1.80
N LEU A 96 -2.98 -3.11 1.14
CA LEU A 96 -3.19 -4.42 1.77
C LEU A 96 -1.88 -5.08 2.21
N LEU A 97 -0.84 -5.03 1.36
CA LEU A 97 0.48 -5.54 1.69
C LEU A 97 1.14 -4.72 2.82
N GLY A 98 0.99 -3.40 2.80
CA GLY A 98 1.49 -2.52 3.86
C GLY A 98 0.86 -2.86 5.21
N LEU A 99 -0.46 -3.05 5.27
CA LEU A 99 -1.16 -3.46 6.49
C LEU A 99 -0.70 -4.83 6.98
N LEU A 100 -0.45 -5.79 6.07
CA LEU A 100 0.09 -7.10 6.42
C LEU A 100 1.49 -6.99 7.04
N LEU A 101 2.39 -6.19 6.43
CA LEU A 101 3.74 -6.01 6.94
C LEU A 101 3.75 -5.33 8.32
N VAL A 102 2.88 -4.34 8.53
CA VAL A 102 2.71 -3.70 9.85
C VAL A 102 2.19 -4.71 10.87
N LEU A 103 1.22 -5.56 10.50
CA LEU A 103 0.73 -6.63 11.36
C LEU A 103 1.84 -7.60 11.75
N ILE A 104 2.65 -8.05 10.77
CA ILE A 104 3.80 -8.93 11.02
C ILE A 104 4.78 -8.27 11.99
N GLY A 105 5.08 -6.98 11.79
CA GLY A 105 5.94 -6.21 12.70
C GLY A 105 5.40 -6.14 14.13
N LEU A 106 4.10 -5.88 14.29
CA LEU A 106 3.42 -5.86 15.59
C LEU A 106 3.43 -7.23 16.28
N VAL A 107 3.22 -8.31 15.52
CA VAL A 107 3.34 -9.69 16.05
C VAL A 107 4.79 -10.00 16.43
N GLY A 108 5.76 -9.50 15.65
CA GLY A 108 7.19 -9.60 15.97
C GLY A 108 7.54 -8.95 17.30
N MET A 109 6.96 -7.78 17.60
CA MET A 109 7.14 -7.11 18.90
C MET A 109 6.55 -7.89 20.09
N LEU A 110 5.50 -8.68 19.88
CA LEU A 110 4.97 -9.59 20.91
C LEU A 110 5.89 -10.77 21.18
N HIS A 111 6.49 -11.34 20.12
CA HIS A 111 7.35 -12.52 20.22
C HIS A 111 8.77 -12.19 20.67
N PHE A 112 9.28 -11.02 20.29
CA PHE A 112 10.61 -10.53 20.63
C PHE A 112 10.49 -9.21 21.39
N PRO A 113 10.13 -9.26 22.69
CA PRO A 113 10.13 -8.07 23.52
C PRO A 113 11.54 -7.49 23.50
N THR A 114 11.65 -6.21 23.18
CA THR A 114 12.92 -5.51 22.99
C THR A 114 13.73 -5.57 24.29
N ALA A 115 14.66 -6.53 24.39
CA ALA A 115 15.70 -6.46 25.38
C ALA A 115 16.66 -5.37 24.90
N THR A 116 16.53 -4.16 25.47
CA THR A 116 17.56 -3.13 25.42
C THR A 116 18.84 -3.71 25.99
N ARG A 117 19.66 -4.32 25.13
CA ARG A 117 21.00 -4.77 25.46
C ARG A 117 21.93 -3.56 25.31
N ALA A 118 22.05 -2.80 26.39
CA ALA A 118 23.22 -1.99 26.68
C ALA A 118 23.34 -1.80 28.21
N ALA A 119 23.18 -2.89 28.97
CA ALA A 119 23.83 -2.94 30.28
C ALA A 119 25.31 -3.19 29.99
N ILE A 120 26.07 -2.08 29.94
CA ILE A 120 27.51 -2.14 30.24
C ILE A 120 27.59 -2.91 31.56
N PRO A 121 28.33 -4.03 31.65
CA PRO A 121 28.52 -4.65 32.93
C PRO A 121 29.25 -3.63 33.81
N ASP A 122 28.59 -3.20 34.88
CA ASP A 122 29.23 -2.53 36.01
C ASP A 122 30.21 -3.53 36.64
N THR A 123 31.31 -3.83 35.96
CA THR A 123 32.48 -4.35 36.64
C THR A 123 33.03 -3.18 37.43
N PRO A 124 33.12 -3.25 38.77
CA PRO A 124 33.91 -2.31 39.52
C PRO A 124 35.32 -2.40 38.93
N ILE A 125 35.80 -1.31 38.33
CA ILE A 125 37.23 -1.17 38.08
C ILE A 125 37.83 -1.08 39.48
N ASP A 126 38.37 -2.19 39.98
CA ASP A 126 39.24 -2.20 41.14
C ASP A 126 40.38 -1.22 40.82
N TYR A 127 40.31 -0.05 41.44
CA TYR A 127 41.37 0.93 41.39
C TYR A 127 42.53 0.33 42.19
N ILE A 128 43.46 -0.35 41.49
CA ILE A 128 44.77 -0.67 42.03
C ILE A 128 45.50 0.66 42.17
N GLY A 129 45.38 1.27 43.36
CA GLY A 129 46.17 2.43 43.72
C GLY A 129 47.66 2.12 43.62
N PRO A 130 48.52 3.10 43.34
CA PRO A 130 49.95 2.88 43.26
C PRO A 130 50.48 2.37 44.61
N ASP A 131 51.09 1.20 44.56
CA ASP A 131 51.72 0.48 45.66
C ASP A 131 52.85 1.36 46.25
N THR A 132 52.55 2.06 47.34
CA THR A 132 53.55 2.84 48.09
C THR A 132 54.20 1.93 49.13
N ARG A 133 54.96 0.94 48.67
CA ARG A 133 55.99 0.33 49.50
C ARG A 133 57.24 1.20 49.41
N GLN A 134 57.36 2.08 50.39
CA GLN A 134 58.64 2.68 50.76
C GLN A 134 59.48 1.59 51.40
N ASP A 135 60.69 1.45 50.86
CA ASP A 135 61.77 0.66 51.41
C ASP A 135 62.13 1.15 52.83
N GLU A 136 62.15 0.25 53.80
CA GLU A 136 62.97 0.31 55.02
C GLU A 136 63.61 -1.06 55.27
#